data_AF-A0A924RE07-F1
#
_entry.id   AF-A0A924RE07-F1
#
_cell.length_a   1.000
_cell.length_b   1.000
_cell.length_c   1.000
_cell.angle_alpha   90.00
_cell.angle_beta   90.00
_cell.angle_gamma   90.00
#
_symmetry.space_group_name_H-M   'P 1'
#
loop_
_entity.id
_entity.type
_entity.pdbx_description
1 polymer ?
#
loop_
_entity_poly.entity_id
_entity_poly.type
_entity_poly.pdbx_seq_one_letter_code
_entity_poly.pdbx_strand_id
1 'polypeptide(L)'
;MTRLRAALGGVLVLMGLAHGAMALESAPFVTPQTRATLVTDTDRFAGGSFSAGLRLRMARGWHTYWQNPGDAGAPPELEFSGLPGTKSGPIAWPTPAIHREAGLTTYGYDTEVLLPVTITASGAGTLKLSANWLICANVCIPEQAEFTVALPAGLGGKSAETPLFAAALLASPRPAPRPISLRDGELQLSGNGMNADTVREAW
;
A
#
# COMPACT_ATOMS: atom_id res chain seq x y z
N MET A 1 14.67 -16.71 -73.46
CA MET A 1 15.29 -15.49 -72.90
C MET A 1 14.22 -14.74 -72.13
N THR A 2 14.09 -14.97 -70.82
CA THR A 2 13.05 -14.31 -70.01
C THR A 2 13.64 -14.03 -68.63
N ARG A 3 14.00 -12.76 -68.36
CA ARG A 3 14.56 -12.32 -67.08
C ARG A 3 13.42 -11.93 -66.15
N LEU A 4 13.25 -12.66 -65.05
CA LEU A 4 12.32 -12.29 -63.97
C LEU A 4 13.02 -11.28 -63.05
N ARG A 5 12.50 -10.05 -62.99
CA ARG A 5 12.91 -9.03 -62.00
C ARG A 5 12.11 -9.26 -60.72
N ALA A 6 12.75 -9.73 -59.66
CA ALA A 6 12.15 -9.76 -58.33
C ALA A 6 12.38 -8.40 -57.64
N ALA A 7 11.29 -7.70 -57.33
CA ALA A 7 11.30 -6.45 -56.59
C ALA A 7 11.53 -6.73 -55.09
N LEU A 8 12.55 -6.11 -54.50
CA LEU A 8 12.72 -6.10 -53.03
C LEU A 8 11.68 -5.16 -52.41
N GLY A 9 10.65 -5.72 -51.78
CA GLY A 9 9.79 -4.99 -50.86
C GLY A 9 10.52 -4.81 -49.52
N GLY A 10 10.91 -3.56 -49.21
CA GLY A 10 11.48 -3.21 -47.92
C GLY A 10 10.41 -3.26 -46.83
N VAL A 11 10.59 -4.14 -45.83
CA VAL A 11 9.78 -4.16 -44.61
C VAL A 11 10.31 -3.06 -43.69
N LEU A 12 9.54 -1.98 -43.53
CA LEU A 12 9.81 -0.93 -42.55
C LEU A 12 9.34 -1.44 -41.17
N VAL A 13 10.27 -1.93 -40.36
CA VAL A 13 10.00 -2.31 -38.97
C VAL A 13 9.88 -1.04 -38.14
N LEU A 14 8.64 -0.62 -37.86
CA LEU A 14 8.33 0.38 -36.83
C LEU A 14 8.64 -0.23 -35.46
N MET A 15 9.85 0.00 -34.95
CA MET A 15 10.17 -0.20 -33.53
C MET A 15 9.36 0.82 -32.71
N GLY A 16 8.19 0.42 -32.24
CA GLY A 16 7.45 1.18 -31.25
C GLY A 16 8.28 1.26 -29.97
N LEU A 17 8.64 2.48 -29.54
CA LEU A 17 9.13 2.75 -28.19
C LEU A 17 7.98 2.50 -27.22
N ALA A 18 7.83 1.25 -26.79
CA ALA A 18 7.05 0.92 -25.62
C ALA A 18 7.71 1.62 -24.43
N HIS A 19 7.16 2.76 -24.02
CA HIS A 19 7.50 3.41 -22.76
C HIS A 19 6.97 2.49 -21.65
N GLY A 20 7.77 1.50 -21.27
CA GLY A 20 7.46 0.63 -20.15
C GLY A 20 7.26 1.48 -18.90
N ALA A 21 6.13 1.30 -18.22
CA ALA A 21 5.95 1.84 -16.88
C ALA A 21 7.10 1.32 -16.03
N MET A 22 7.96 2.22 -15.55
CA MET A 22 9.07 1.83 -14.68
C MET A 22 8.49 1.46 -13.32
N ALA A 23 8.92 0.32 -12.80
CA ALA A 23 8.69 -0.04 -11.41
C ALA A 23 9.46 0.95 -10.51
N LEU A 24 8.76 1.62 -9.60
CA LEU A 24 9.36 2.50 -8.60
C LEU A 24 9.22 1.90 -7.19
N GLU A 25 9.80 0.71 -7.05
CA GLU A 25 9.94 -0.07 -5.81
C GLU A 25 11.40 0.02 -5.31
N SER A 26 11.59 0.14 -4.00
CA SER A 26 12.93 0.14 -3.40
C SER A 26 13.60 -1.23 -3.50
N ALA A 27 14.90 -1.30 -3.20
CA ALA A 27 15.49 -2.58 -2.82
C ALA A 27 14.71 -3.19 -1.65
N PRO A 28 14.48 -4.52 -1.65
CA PRO A 28 13.68 -5.15 -0.62
C PRO A 28 14.50 -5.40 0.65
N PHE A 29 13.86 -5.19 1.79
CA PHE A 29 14.25 -5.81 3.06
C PHE A 29 13.61 -7.19 3.13
N VAL A 30 14.39 -8.22 3.46
CA VAL A 30 13.92 -9.61 3.44
C VAL A 30 14.40 -10.34 4.68
N THR A 31 13.45 -10.92 5.41
CA THR A 31 13.67 -11.88 6.50
C THR A 31 12.97 -13.19 6.15
N PRO A 32 13.16 -14.27 6.94
CA PRO A 32 12.34 -15.48 6.79
C PRO A 32 10.82 -15.24 6.92
N GLN A 33 10.41 -14.15 7.58
CA GLN A 33 9.02 -13.85 7.96
C GLN A 33 8.38 -12.82 7.03
N THR A 34 9.15 -11.85 6.52
CA THR A 34 8.61 -10.71 5.78
C THR A 34 9.52 -10.30 4.62
N ARG A 35 8.90 -9.91 3.51
CA ARG A 35 9.51 -9.06 2.48
C ARG A 35 8.85 -7.68 2.55
N ALA A 36 9.66 -6.65 2.75
CA ALA A 36 9.22 -5.26 2.88
C ALA A 36 9.89 -4.37 1.83
N THR A 37 9.12 -3.49 1.21
CA THR A 37 9.59 -2.54 0.17
C THR A 37 8.84 -1.23 0.26
N LEU A 38 9.52 -0.12 -0.02
CA LEU A 38 8.88 1.17 -0.32
C LEU A 38 8.43 1.18 -1.79
N VAL A 39 7.18 1.56 -2.05
CA VAL A 39 6.63 1.75 -3.41
C VAL A 39 6.03 3.15 -3.55
N THR A 40 5.98 3.68 -4.77
CA THR A 40 5.27 4.93 -5.10
C THR A 40 4.32 4.72 -6.28
N ASP A 41 3.27 5.55 -6.39
CA ASP A 41 2.31 5.50 -7.51
C ASP A 41 2.79 6.26 -8.76
N THR A 42 3.91 6.98 -8.64
CA THR A 42 4.55 7.77 -9.68
C THR A 42 6.00 7.36 -9.85
N ASP A 43 6.54 7.47 -11.07
CA ASP A 43 7.96 7.21 -11.41
C ASP A 43 8.82 8.49 -11.46
N ARG A 44 8.18 9.66 -11.39
CA ARG A 44 8.79 11.00 -11.46
C ARG A 44 8.14 11.94 -10.46
N PHE A 45 8.89 12.94 -10.00
CA PHE A 45 8.30 14.07 -9.29
C PHE A 45 7.82 15.14 -10.28
N ALA A 46 6.51 15.36 -10.33
CA ALA A 46 5.86 16.36 -11.19
C ALA A 46 5.39 17.62 -10.46
N GLY A 47 5.71 17.74 -9.17
CA GLY A 47 5.19 18.78 -8.28
C GLY A 47 3.99 18.32 -7.45
N GLY A 48 3.85 18.88 -6.25
CA GLY A 48 2.69 18.65 -5.39
C GLY A 48 2.76 17.34 -4.59
N SER A 49 1.67 16.58 -4.63
CA SER A 49 1.47 15.38 -3.83
C SER A 49 1.40 14.11 -4.67
N PHE A 50 1.88 13.00 -4.13
CA PHE A 50 1.82 11.66 -4.72
C PHE A 50 1.63 10.61 -3.62
N SER A 51 1.37 9.35 -3.99
CA SER A 51 1.21 8.27 -3.02
C SER A 51 2.51 7.48 -2.88
N ALA A 52 2.93 7.23 -1.64
CA ALA A 52 4.00 6.30 -1.31
C ALA A 52 3.50 5.31 -0.25
N GLY A 53 4.15 4.18 -0.07
CA GLY A 53 3.72 3.25 0.98
C GLY A 53 4.70 2.13 1.25
N LEU A 54 4.58 1.56 2.45
CA LEU A 54 5.25 0.33 2.81
C LEU A 54 4.41 -0.85 2.31
N ARG A 55 4.98 -1.66 1.43
CA ARG A 55 4.41 -2.93 0.99
C ARG A 55 5.04 -4.05 1.80
N LEU A 56 4.23 -4.74 2.59
CA LEU A 56 4.62 -5.90 3.39
C LEU A 56 4.03 -7.16 2.76
N ARG A 57 4.88 -8.16 2.52
CA ARG A 57 4.51 -9.51 2.09
C ARG A 57 4.99 -10.48 3.14
N MET A 58 4.06 -11.15 3.83
CA MET A 58 4.38 -12.02 4.94
C MET A 58 4.51 -13.48 4.47
N ALA A 59 5.39 -14.22 5.11
CA ALA A 59 5.49 -15.65 4.95
C ALA A 59 4.23 -16.34 5.50
N ARG A 60 3.92 -17.53 4.99
CA ARG A 60 2.74 -18.29 5.41
C ARG A 60 2.73 -18.47 6.93
N GLY A 61 1.62 -18.09 7.57
CA GLY A 61 1.40 -18.20 9.01
C GLY A 61 1.94 -17.03 9.83
N TRP A 62 2.53 -16.02 9.18
CA TRP A 62 2.95 -14.77 9.82
C TRP A 62 1.98 -13.64 9.48
N HIS A 63 1.80 -12.69 10.40
CA HIS A 63 0.94 -11.53 10.21
C HIS A 63 1.56 -10.26 10.82
N THR A 64 1.11 -9.11 10.33
CA THR A 64 1.37 -7.79 10.94
C THR A 64 0.05 -7.12 11.33
N TYR A 65 0.09 -6.00 12.04
CA TYR A 65 -1.09 -5.44 12.69
C TYR A 65 -1.71 -4.25 11.97
N TRP A 66 -3.00 -4.08 12.21
CA TRP A 66 -3.77 -2.91 11.85
C TRP A 66 -3.54 -1.75 12.82
N GLN A 67 -4.04 -0.55 12.49
CA GLN A 67 -3.97 0.65 13.34
C GLN A 67 -4.41 0.38 14.78
N ASN A 68 -5.51 -0.34 14.94
CA ASN A 68 -5.91 -0.91 16.21
C ASN A 68 -5.52 -2.39 16.20
N PRO A 69 -4.49 -2.82 16.95
CA PRO A 69 -4.03 -4.21 16.94
C PRO A 69 -4.98 -5.17 17.68
N GLY A 70 -5.92 -4.66 18.49
CA GLY A 70 -6.76 -5.46 19.38
C GLY A 70 -6.05 -5.75 20.70
N ASP A 71 -6.21 -6.97 21.23
CA ASP A 71 -5.73 -7.34 22.57
C ASP A 71 -4.20 -7.46 22.68
N ALA A 72 -3.49 -7.59 21.55
CA ALA A 72 -2.04 -7.72 21.50
C ALA A 72 -1.47 -7.23 20.16
N GLY A 73 -0.20 -6.80 20.16
CA GLY A 73 0.51 -6.31 18.98
C GLY A 73 0.73 -4.81 18.99
N ALA A 74 1.28 -4.30 17.88
CA ALA A 74 1.53 -2.88 17.66
C ALA A 74 1.46 -2.57 16.16
N PRO A 75 0.84 -1.43 15.78
CA PRO A 75 0.75 -1.04 14.38
C PRO A 75 2.13 -0.69 13.80
N PRO A 76 2.33 -0.87 12.48
CA PRO A 76 3.49 -0.32 11.79
C PRO A 76 3.59 1.20 11.91
N GLU A 77 4.80 1.70 12.07
CA GLU A 77 5.12 3.13 12.11
C GLU A 77 5.99 3.50 10.91
N LEU A 78 5.64 4.59 10.23
CA LEU A 78 6.28 5.03 8.98
C LEU A 78 6.71 6.49 9.09
N GLU A 79 8.00 6.75 8.87
CA GLU A 79 8.57 8.10 8.83
C GLU A 79 9.18 8.39 7.46
N PHE A 80 8.55 9.32 6.73
CA PHE A 80 9.00 9.73 5.40
C PHE A 80 9.90 10.96 5.46
N SER A 81 10.98 10.94 4.69
CA SER A 81 11.93 12.06 4.59
C SER A 81 12.66 12.08 3.24
N GLY A 82 13.69 12.92 3.11
CA GLY A 82 14.62 12.90 1.99
C GLY A 82 14.27 13.83 0.82
N LEU A 83 12.98 14.04 0.51
CA LEU A 83 12.59 15.06 -0.47
C LEU A 83 12.56 16.46 0.17
N PRO A 84 12.85 17.52 -0.59
CA PRO A 84 12.66 18.89 -0.14
C PRO A 84 11.24 19.12 0.38
N GLY A 85 11.12 19.62 1.62
CA GLY A 85 9.84 19.95 2.22
C GLY A 85 8.88 18.76 2.41
N THR A 86 9.41 17.53 2.54
CA THR A 86 8.61 16.31 2.74
C THR A 86 7.60 16.48 3.88
N LYS A 87 6.33 16.19 3.58
CA LYS A 87 5.26 16.01 4.57
C LYS A 87 4.49 14.74 4.24
N SER A 88 4.20 13.93 5.24
CA SER A 88 3.35 12.74 5.14
C SER A 88 1.96 13.00 5.75
N GLY A 89 0.93 12.46 5.11
CA GLY A 89 -0.39 12.29 5.72
C GLY A 89 -0.45 11.07 6.64
N PRO A 90 -1.64 10.76 7.20
CA PRO A 90 -1.85 9.49 7.90
C PRO A 90 -1.81 8.31 6.91
N ILE A 91 -1.57 7.11 7.44
CA ILE A 91 -1.73 5.86 6.68
C ILE A 91 -3.20 5.68 6.32
N ALA A 92 -3.49 5.47 5.03
CA ALA A 92 -4.83 5.11 4.57
C ALA A 92 -5.00 3.60 4.75
N TRP A 93 -5.35 3.19 5.96
CA TRP A 93 -5.39 1.78 6.37
C TRP A 93 -6.40 0.97 5.54
N PRO A 94 -5.98 -0.13 4.89
CA PRO A 94 -6.89 -1.15 4.38
C PRO A 94 -7.68 -1.81 5.52
N THR A 95 -8.81 -2.42 5.19
CA THR A 95 -9.59 -3.21 6.17
C THR A 95 -8.79 -4.44 6.59
N PRO A 96 -8.63 -4.70 7.90
CA PRO A 96 -7.86 -5.84 8.38
C PRO A 96 -8.67 -7.15 8.39
N ALA A 97 -7.95 -8.25 8.55
CA ALA A 97 -8.51 -9.51 9.01
C ALA A 97 -8.66 -9.51 10.55
N ILE A 98 -9.59 -10.33 11.04
CA ILE A 98 -9.76 -10.58 12.47
C ILE A 98 -9.12 -11.93 12.77
N HIS A 99 -8.22 -11.97 13.76
CA HIS A 99 -7.62 -13.20 14.26
C HIS A 99 -8.14 -13.46 15.67
N ARG A 100 -8.50 -14.72 15.94
CA ARG A 100 -8.97 -15.17 17.25
C ARG A 100 -8.15 -16.38 17.66
N GLU A 101 -7.29 -16.21 18.66
CA GLU A 101 -6.40 -17.26 19.13
C GLU A 101 -6.17 -17.14 20.63
N ALA A 102 -6.16 -18.27 21.35
CA ALA A 102 -5.92 -18.32 22.80
C ALA A 102 -6.77 -17.34 23.64
N GLY A 103 -7.98 -17.01 23.18
CA GLY A 103 -8.88 -16.06 23.84
C GLY A 103 -8.59 -14.59 23.56
N LEU A 104 -7.60 -14.28 22.72
CA LEU A 104 -7.27 -12.93 22.25
C LEU A 104 -7.89 -12.67 20.88
N THR A 105 -8.35 -11.45 20.67
CA THR A 105 -8.79 -10.93 19.38
C THR A 105 -7.82 -9.87 18.90
N THR A 106 -7.19 -10.10 17.75
CA THR A 106 -6.30 -9.13 17.11
C THR A 106 -6.75 -8.79 15.70
N TYR A 107 -6.31 -7.64 15.19
CA TYR A 107 -6.63 -7.17 13.86
C TYR A 107 -5.36 -6.94 13.06
N GLY A 108 -5.28 -7.52 11.87
CA GLY A 108 -4.03 -7.53 11.12
C GLY A 108 -4.14 -7.98 9.67
N TYR A 109 -3.01 -8.39 9.11
CA TYR A 109 -2.86 -8.80 7.71
C TYR A 109 -1.93 -10.02 7.65
N ASP A 110 -2.30 -11.07 6.88
CA ASP A 110 -1.55 -12.35 6.81
C ASP A 110 -0.69 -12.56 5.57
N THR A 111 -1.10 -12.04 4.40
CA THR A 111 -0.44 -12.38 3.12
C THR A 111 0.32 -11.20 2.54
N GLU A 112 -0.39 -10.12 2.26
CA GLU A 112 0.18 -8.91 1.71
C GLU A 112 -0.67 -7.71 2.12
N VAL A 113 -0.01 -6.60 2.44
CA VAL A 113 -0.65 -5.31 2.64
C VAL A 113 0.23 -4.19 2.07
N LEU A 114 -0.41 -3.23 1.40
CA LEU A 114 0.18 -1.92 1.14
C LEU A 114 -0.38 -0.94 2.17
N LEU A 115 0.51 -0.21 2.85
CA LEU A 115 0.17 0.87 3.78
C LEU A 115 0.44 2.21 3.08
N PRO A 116 -0.56 2.76 2.35
CA PRO A 116 -0.39 3.97 1.56
C PRO A 116 -0.40 5.22 2.43
N VAL A 117 0.41 6.20 2.06
CA VAL A 117 0.53 7.51 2.67
C VAL A 117 0.62 8.54 1.54
N THR A 118 -0.16 9.61 1.65
CA THR A 118 -0.01 10.76 0.76
C THR A 118 1.22 11.55 1.17
N ILE A 119 2.16 11.74 0.24
CA ILE A 119 3.37 12.53 0.42
C ILE A 119 3.22 13.84 -0.33
N THR A 120 3.56 14.96 0.32
CA THR A 120 3.75 16.26 -0.32
C THR A 120 5.22 16.64 -0.27
N ALA A 121 5.76 17.17 -1.37
CA ALA A 121 7.11 17.69 -1.42
C ALA A 121 7.19 18.95 -2.29
N SER A 122 8.26 19.74 -2.14
CA SER A 122 8.52 20.94 -2.94
C SER A 122 9.55 20.72 -4.05
N GLY A 123 10.15 19.53 -4.15
CA GLY A 123 11.16 19.23 -5.14
C GLY A 123 11.39 17.74 -5.36
N ALA A 124 12.03 17.43 -6.49
CA ALA A 124 12.52 16.11 -6.82
C ALA A 124 13.72 15.71 -5.95
N GLY A 125 14.02 14.42 -5.88
CA GLY A 125 15.14 13.92 -5.10
C GLY A 125 14.98 12.44 -4.76
N THR A 126 15.52 12.03 -3.62
CA THR A 126 15.37 10.67 -3.10
C THR A 126 14.39 10.67 -1.94
N LEU A 127 13.26 9.99 -2.12
CA LEU A 127 12.35 9.68 -1.02
C LEU A 127 12.99 8.62 -0.13
N LYS A 128 12.94 8.85 1.18
CA LYS A 128 13.38 7.92 2.20
C LYS A 128 12.19 7.53 3.08
N LEU A 129 12.17 6.27 3.51
CA LEU A 129 11.24 5.76 4.49
C LEU A 129 12.01 5.02 5.57
N SER A 130 11.90 5.48 6.82
CA SER A 130 12.21 4.68 8.00
C SER A 130 10.92 3.99 8.46
N ALA A 131 10.95 2.67 8.59
CA ALA A 131 9.78 1.92 9.01
C ALA A 131 10.13 0.91 10.11
N ASN A 132 9.22 0.76 11.05
CA ASN A 132 9.24 -0.33 12.03
C ASN A 132 7.87 -1.00 12.07
N TRP A 133 7.84 -2.30 12.33
CA TRP A 133 6.61 -3.08 12.44
C TRP A 133 6.84 -4.32 13.30
N LEU A 134 5.76 -4.84 13.89
CA LEU A 134 5.78 -6.19 14.46
C LEU A 134 5.35 -7.20 13.38
N ILE A 135 6.10 -8.30 13.28
CA ILE A 135 5.71 -9.50 12.54
C ILE A 135 5.52 -10.66 13.52
N CYS A 136 4.36 -11.30 13.49
CA CYS A 136 3.96 -12.27 14.51
C CYS A 136 3.45 -13.58 13.92
N ALA A 137 3.71 -14.66 14.64
CA ALA A 137 3.06 -15.96 14.54
C ALA A 137 2.79 -16.41 15.99
N ASN A 138 3.34 -17.55 16.42
CA ASN A 138 3.34 -17.95 17.84
C ASN A 138 4.23 -17.06 18.74
N VAL A 139 5.02 -16.17 18.12
CA VAL A 139 5.90 -15.19 18.76
C VAL A 139 5.90 -13.92 17.91
N CYS A 140 6.11 -12.78 18.55
CA CYS A 140 6.25 -11.49 17.90
C CYS A 140 7.69 -11.02 17.81
N ILE A 141 8.09 -10.57 16.62
CA ILE A 141 9.44 -10.09 16.32
C ILE A 141 9.33 -8.63 15.84
N PRO A 142 10.02 -7.68 16.47
CA PRO A 142 10.14 -6.34 15.93
C PRO A 142 11.11 -6.34 14.74
N GLU A 143 10.65 -5.82 13.61
CA GLU A 143 11.44 -5.59 12.41
C GLU A 143 11.50 -4.09 12.11
N GLN A 144 12.64 -3.64 11.57
CA GLN A 144 12.87 -2.25 11.20
C GLN A 144 13.75 -2.19 9.96
N ALA A 145 13.48 -1.23 9.08
CA ALA A 145 14.24 -1.05 7.85
C ALA A 145 14.19 0.40 7.34
N GLU A 146 15.23 0.77 6.61
CA GLU A 146 15.34 2.02 5.87
C GLU A 146 15.25 1.73 4.37
N PHE A 147 14.39 2.46 3.67
CA PHE A 147 14.17 2.32 2.24
C PHE A 147 14.43 3.62 1.52
N THR A 148 14.86 3.52 0.25
CA THR A 148 15.05 4.69 -0.60
C THR A 148 14.53 4.44 -2.00
N VAL A 149 13.94 5.48 -2.59
CA VAL A 149 13.47 5.49 -3.98
C VAL A 149 13.81 6.84 -4.61
N ALA A 150 14.43 6.83 -5.79
CA ALA A 150 14.76 8.05 -6.53
C ALA A 150 13.55 8.53 -7.34
N LEU A 151 13.14 9.77 -7.14
CA LEU A 151 12.07 10.46 -7.86
C LEU A 151 12.67 11.66 -8.61
N PRO A 152 13.26 11.45 -9.79
CA PRO A 152 13.78 12.55 -10.59
C PRO A 152 12.66 13.44 -11.09
N ALA A 153 12.96 14.71 -11.34
CA ALA A 153 12.02 15.65 -11.90
C ALA A 153 11.57 15.19 -13.30
N GLY A 154 10.30 15.37 -13.63
CA GLY A 154 9.78 15.05 -14.95
C GLY A 154 8.28 15.25 -15.05
N LEU A 155 7.75 15.01 -16.25
CA LEU A 155 6.30 14.89 -16.42
C LEU A 155 5.83 13.66 -15.64
N GLY A 156 4.83 13.82 -14.78
CA GLY A 156 4.40 12.79 -13.83
C GLY A 156 3.85 11.56 -14.54
N GLY A 157 4.65 10.50 -14.60
CA GLY A 157 4.26 9.20 -15.11
C GLY A 157 3.71 8.33 -13.97
N LYS A 158 2.66 7.57 -14.26
CA LYS A 158 2.22 6.49 -13.35
C LYS A 158 3.30 5.41 -13.32
N SER A 159 3.67 4.98 -12.12
CA SER A 159 4.56 3.82 -11.95
C SER A 159 3.84 2.51 -12.29
N ALA A 160 4.60 1.42 -12.38
CA ALA A 160 4.00 0.08 -12.50
C ALA A 160 3.19 -0.33 -11.24
N GLU A 161 3.46 0.32 -10.11
CA GLU A 161 2.86 0.04 -8.79
C GLU A 161 1.55 0.79 -8.55
N THR A 162 1.16 1.73 -9.41
CA THR A 162 -0.13 2.45 -9.29
C THR A 162 -1.33 1.54 -8.99
N PRO A 163 -1.48 0.33 -9.58
CA PRO A 163 -2.58 -0.58 -9.26
C PRO A 163 -2.64 -1.04 -7.79
N LEU A 164 -1.50 -1.11 -7.10
CA LEU A 164 -1.46 -1.48 -5.68
C LEU A 164 -2.18 -0.44 -4.81
N PHE A 165 -1.98 0.84 -5.11
CA PHE A 165 -2.63 1.95 -4.40
C PHE A 165 -4.14 1.97 -4.65
N ALA A 166 -4.56 1.72 -5.90
CA ALA A 166 -5.98 1.60 -6.23
C ALA A 166 -6.64 0.43 -5.48
N ALA A 167 -5.96 -0.72 -5.40
CA ALA A 167 -6.45 -1.87 -4.64
C ALA A 167 -6.56 -1.59 -3.14
N ALA A 168 -5.54 -0.94 -2.55
CA ALA A 168 -5.56 -0.55 -1.14
C ALA A 168 -6.73 0.40 -0.82
N LEU A 169 -6.95 1.42 -1.64
CA LEU A 169 -8.07 2.36 -1.47
C LEU A 169 -9.44 1.68 -1.61
N LEU A 170 -9.57 0.70 -2.52
CA LEU A 170 -10.81 -0.07 -2.66
C LEU A 170 -11.09 -0.96 -1.44
N ALA A 171 -10.03 -1.41 -0.76
CA ALA A 171 -10.10 -2.23 0.44
C ALA A 171 -10.22 -1.41 1.75
N SER A 172 -10.05 -0.09 1.71
CA SER A 172 -10.19 0.77 2.88
C SER A 172 -11.65 0.92 3.33
N PRO A 173 -11.90 1.10 4.64
CA PRO A 173 -13.23 1.39 5.16
C PRO A 173 -13.84 2.62 4.47
N ARG A 174 -15.10 2.50 4.04
CA ARG A 174 -15.86 3.61 3.48
C ARG A 174 -16.75 4.21 4.56
N PRO A 175 -16.96 5.54 4.56
CA PRO A 175 -17.94 6.16 5.44
C PRO A 175 -19.27 5.42 5.36
N ALA A 176 -19.86 5.13 6.53
CA ALA A 176 -21.15 4.48 6.58
C ALA A 176 -22.17 5.34 5.81
N PRO A 177 -23.09 4.71 5.04
CA PRO A 177 -24.09 5.44 4.26
C PRO A 177 -25.09 6.22 5.15
N ARG A 178 -25.07 5.99 6.47
CA ARG A 178 -25.92 6.68 7.46
C ARG A 178 -25.10 7.09 8.68
N PRO A 179 -25.57 8.09 9.44
CA PRO A 179 -24.92 8.49 10.67
C PRO A 179 -24.86 7.34 11.68
N ILE A 180 -23.66 7.11 12.18
CA ILE A 180 -23.39 6.27 13.34
C ILE A 180 -23.14 7.24 14.49
N SER A 181 -23.80 7.06 15.64
CA SER A 181 -23.57 7.91 16.81
C SER A 181 -23.24 7.08 18.03
N LEU A 182 -22.29 7.56 18.83
CA LEU A 182 -22.02 7.03 20.16
C LEU A 182 -22.74 7.91 21.19
N ARG A 183 -23.60 7.32 22.02
CA ARG A 183 -24.25 8.00 23.16
C ARG A 183 -24.14 7.10 24.38
N ASP A 184 -23.63 7.65 25.49
CA ASP A 184 -23.51 6.95 26.78
C ASP A 184 -22.77 5.60 26.70
N GLY A 185 -21.78 5.50 25.80
CA GLY A 185 -21.03 4.26 25.56
C GLY A 185 -21.74 3.25 24.65
N GLU A 186 -22.95 3.55 24.18
CA GLU A 186 -23.69 2.74 23.22
C GLU A 186 -23.48 3.25 21.79
N LEU A 187 -23.13 2.32 20.89
CA LEU A 187 -23.12 2.56 19.46
C LEU A 187 -24.57 2.51 18.94
N GLN A 188 -25.14 3.66 18.61
CA GLN A 188 -26.46 3.76 18.00
C GLN A 188 -26.35 3.73 16.47
N LEU A 189 -26.96 2.71 15.89
CA LEU A 189 -27.13 2.52 14.45
C LEU A 189 -28.61 2.64 14.12
N SER A 190 -28.95 3.46 13.12
CA SER A 190 -30.33 3.60 12.65
C SER A 190 -30.42 3.33 11.16
N GLY A 191 -31.46 2.60 10.76
CA GLY A 191 -31.64 2.22 9.38
C GLY A 191 -32.92 1.46 9.10
N ASN A 192 -33.43 1.58 7.88
CA ASN A 192 -34.62 0.84 7.47
C ASN A 192 -34.32 -0.67 7.53
N GLY A 193 -35.10 -1.42 8.31
CA GLY A 193 -34.90 -2.86 8.54
C GLY A 193 -33.80 -3.21 9.56
N MET A 194 -33.25 -2.25 10.30
CA MET A 194 -32.35 -2.53 11.44
C MET A 194 -33.17 -2.65 12.73
N ASN A 195 -33.14 -3.83 13.32
CA ASN A 195 -33.62 -4.13 14.67
C ASN A 195 -32.64 -5.12 15.35
N ALA A 196 -32.82 -5.38 16.65
CA ALA A 196 -31.94 -6.27 17.42
C ALA A 196 -31.80 -7.68 16.81
N ASP A 197 -32.85 -8.20 16.17
CA ASP A 197 -32.84 -9.53 15.54
C ASP A 197 -32.09 -9.57 14.21
N THR A 198 -31.89 -8.41 13.59
CA THR A 198 -31.16 -8.28 12.30
C THR A 198 -29.66 -8.03 12.48
N VAL A 199 -29.25 -7.61 13.69
CA VAL A 199 -27.83 -7.49 14.06
C VAL A 199 -27.32 -8.87 14.43
N ARG A 200 -26.75 -9.57 13.44
CA ARG A 200 -26.20 -10.93 13.63
C ARG A 200 -24.84 -10.92 14.31
N GLU A 201 -24.09 -9.84 14.09
CA GLU A 201 -22.72 -9.66 14.53
C GLU A 201 -22.50 -8.16 14.79
N ALA A 202 -22.29 -7.79 16.05
CA ALA A 202 -21.88 -6.45 16.47
C ALA A 202 -20.67 -6.64 17.37
N TRP A 203 -19.49 -6.40 16.81
CA TRP A 203 -18.21 -6.49 17.51
C TRP A 203 -17.44 -5.20 17.24
#